data_AF-F2E7G0-F1
#
_entry.id   AF-F2E7G0-F1
#
_cell.length_a   1.000
_cell.length_b   1.000
_cell.length_c   1.000
_cell.angle_alpha   90.00
_cell.angle_beta   90.00
_cell.angle_gamma   90.00
#
_symmetry.space_group_name_H-M   'P 1'
#
loop_
_entity.id
_entity.type
_entity.pdbx_description
1 polymer ?
#
loop_
_entity_poly.entity_id
_entity_poly.type
_entity_poly.pdbx_seq_one_letter_code
_entity_poly.pdbx_strand_id
1 'polypeptide(L)'
;METVNAVDGYKFADESTSDVRVCFRRTGSNEQQPERFPCHSSILSDRSKYFADLLGRRDVPFGNNNCIEVECPRAEYDHYVKLLKFMYLSRESIEEEFTSVKSALGVLRAATSLKSEFIAETCIGYLESASWDEKEEEEILQFAQTLGPEAAAPLLARLQAPSANAVKTVFISAVRFATSMEISSAPVFDDLKTAAQEQIDFMLHDGDDPAIVMMDEDVRSVLREGLTKLLSTLRTGLDLLASEFDQLPEQAEQRILHSLVDIDWITTVLTKIELMNEFVSGWLEISDHVISVVQDDKYSSGLWAVKRKLIEVTGKALDAVGYGSVVLPSTSRTHLVKTWLPYIRTTKRLLDGKTKDDAFPQMDANLCQNIESAIVSMVLALPSGDQSDILSDWMQKADQFRYPDLTEAFEMWCYRSKTAIRRLNGAIDKAGNPISL
;
A
#
# COMPACT_ATOMS: atom_id res chain seq x y z
N MET A 1 0.19 -14.92 47.36
CA MET A 1 1.54 -15.50 47.59
C MET A 1 1.48 -16.89 47.00
N GLU A 2 1.50 -16.95 45.67
CA GLU A 2 1.36 -18.20 44.92
C GLU A 2 2.71 -18.90 44.90
N THR A 3 2.72 -20.14 45.38
CA THR A 3 3.87 -21.02 45.34
C THR A 3 4.11 -21.41 43.89
N VAL A 4 5.10 -20.76 43.28
CA VAL A 4 5.74 -21.20 42.04
C VAL A 4 6.15 -22.66 42.26
N ASN A 5 5.52 -23.57 41.51
CA ASN A 5 5.73 -25.01 41.65
C ASN A 5 7.15 -25.35 41.20
N ALA A 6 8.07 -25.40 42.17
CA ALA A 6 9.42 -25.87 41.98
C ALA A 6 9.37 -27.32 41.48
N VAL A 7 9.97 -27.56 40.33
CA VAL A 7 10.26 -28.92 39.90
C VAL A 7 11.22 -29.49 40.95
N ASP A 8 10.78 -30.52 41.67
CA ASP A 8 11.50 -31.24 42.74
C ASP A 8 11.68 -30.55 44.11
N GLY A 9 10.94 -29.48 44.41
CA GLY A 9 10.91 -28.87 45.75
C GLY A 9 12.17 -28.08 46.16
N TYR A 10 13.17 -28.00 45.28
CA TYR A 10 14.35 -27.16 45.44
C TYR A 10 14.09 -25.71 45.02
N LYS A 11 14.73 -24.75 45.67
CA LYS A 11 14.62 -23.32 45.34
C LYS A 11 15.95 -22.77 44.87
N PHE A 12 15.90 -21.90 43.87
CA PHE A 12 17.07 -21.16 43.40
C PHE A 12 17.68 -20.34 44.55
N ALA A 13 19.01 -20.35 44.66
CA ALA A 13 19.79 -19.65 45.69
C ALA A 13 19.51 -20.07 47.15
N ASP A 14 19.06 -21.31 47.39
CA ASP A 14 18.96 -21.89 48.74
C ASP A 14 20.33 -22.35 49.26
N GLU A 15 20.95 -21.54 50.13
CA GLU A 15 22.25 -21.85 50.77
C GLU A 15 22.21 -23.11 51.66
N SER A 16 21.04 -23.56 52.10
CA SER A 16 20.95 -24.67 53.06
C SER A 16 21.04 -26.05 52.40
N THR A 17 20.64 -26.14 51.12
CA THR A 17 20.52 -27.41 50.38
C THR A 17 21.42 -27.49 49.15
N SER A 18 21.97 -26.36 48.70
CA SER A 18 22.87 -26.30 47.54
C SER A 18 24.21 -27.01 47.76
N ASP A 19 24.66 -27.77 46.77
CA ASP A 19 25.92 -28.54 46.77
C ASP A 19 27.00 -27.95 45.86
N VAL A 20 26.63 -27.02 44.97
CA VAL A 20 27.56 -26.27 44.10
C VAL A 20 27.28 -24.78 44.14
N ARG A 21 28.26 -23.97 43.73
CA ARG A 21 28.03 -22.56 43.39
C ARG A 21 28.34 -22.29 41.93
N VAL A 22 27.50 -21.54 41.22
CA VAL A 22 27.76 -21.09 39.86
C VAL A 22 28.19 -19.62 39.89
N CYS A 23 29.25 -19.32 39.16
CA CYS A 23 29.94 -18.04 39.17
C CYS A 23 30.11 -17.57 37.71
N PHE A 24 29.39 -16.53 37.28
CA PHE A 24 29.52 -16.01 35.91
C PHE A 24 30.69 -15.02 35.80
N ARG A 25 31.74 -15.38 35.08
CA ARG A 25 32.89 -14.51 34.82
C ARG A 25 32.61 -13.65 33.60
N ARG A 26 32.54 -12.33 33.81
CA ARG A 26 32.37 -11.35 32.73
C ARG A 26 33.67 -11.24 31.93
N THR A 27 33.59 -11.55 30.64
CA THR A 27 34.72 -11.41 29.71
C THR A 27 35.24 -9.96 29.73
N GLY A 28 36.52 -9.74 30.06
CA GLY A 28 37.19 -8.43 29.96
C GLY A 28 37.26 -7.54 31.22
N SER A 29 36.91 -8.02 32.42
CA SER A 29 37.11 -7.27 33.67
C SER A 29 37.94 -8.05 34.70
N ASN A 30 39.03 -7.46 35.20
CA ASN A 30 39.86 -8.03 36.27
C ASN A 30 39.45 -7.58 37.68
N GLU A 31 38.40 -6.76 37.83
CA GLU A 31 38.27 -5.88 39.01
C GLU A 31 37.03 -6.12 39.91
N GLN A 32 36.15 -7.07 39.61
CA GLN A 32 35.03 -7.41 40.51
C GLN A 32 34.97 -8.91 40.78
N GLN A 33 34.85 -9.28 42.06
CA GLN A 33 34.60 -10.66 42.47
C GLN A 33 33.23 -11.08 41.93
N PRO A 34 33.15 -12.12 41.08
CA PRO A 34 31.89 -12.53 40.49
C PRO A 34 30.93 -13.03 41.57
N GLU A 35 29.65 -12.66 41.45
CA GLU A 35 28.58 -13.14 42.31
C GLU A 35 28.50 -14.67 42.21
N ARG A 36 28.27 -15.33 43.34
CA ARG A 36 28.25 -16.79 43.44
C ARG A 36 26.84 -17.22 43.80
N PHE A 37 26.19 -17.94 42.89
CA PHE A 37 24.82 -18.41 43.07
C PHE A 37 24.82 -19.84 43.61
N PRO A 38 24.28 -20.08 44.81
CA PRO A 38 24.06 -21.44 45.33
C PRO A 38 23.11 -22.21 44.41
N CYS A 39 23.51 -23.40 43.99
CA CYS A 39 22.78 -24.24 43.06
C CYS A 39 22.89 -25.74 43.40
N HIS A 40 22.02 -26.52 42.79
CA HIS A 40 21.93 -27.98 42.92
C HIS A 40 22.50 -28.66 41.67
N SER A 41 23.55 -29.45 41.82
CA SER A 41 24.23 -30.17 40.72
C SER A 41 23.28 -31.04 39.91
N SER A 42 22.30 -31.66 40.57
CA SER A 42 21.25 -32.48 39.97
C SER A 42 20.39 -31.70 38.98
N ILE A 43 19.89 -30.53 39.39
CA ILE A 43 19.06 -29.65 38.55
C ILE A 43 19.87 -29.09 37.39
N LEU A 44 21.09 -28.62 37.65
CA LEU A 44 21.96 -28.09 36.60
C LEU A 44 22.25 -29.16 35.53
N SER A 45 22.55 -30.39 35.94
CA SER A 45 22.84 -31.49 35.02
C SER A 45 21.60 -31.95 34.24
N ASP A 46 20.43 -31.97 34.89
CA ASP A 46 19.17 -32.32 34.22
C ASP A 46 18.76 -31.26 33.18
N ARG A 47 18.93 -29.98 33.51
CA ARG A 47 18.45 -28.86 32.68
C ARG A 47 19.46 -28.36 31.65
N SER A 48 20.71 -28.82 31.67
CA SER A 48 21.76 -28.34 30.77
C SER A 48 22.81 -29.41 30.50
N LYS A 49 22.97 -29.77 29.23
CA LYS A 49 24.03 -30.69 28.79
C LYS A 49 25.43 -30.14 29.08
N TYR A 50 25.61 -28.82 29.02
CA TYR A 50 26.88 -28.18 29.39
C TYR A 50 27.25 -28.48 30.85
N PHE A 51 26.32 -28.30 31.79
CA PHE A 51 26.59 -28.58 33.20
C PHE A 51 26.72 -30.08 33.47
N ALA A 52 25.93 -30.93 32.82
CA ALA A 52 26.06 -32.39 32.92
C ALA A 52 27.46 -32.86 32.48
N ASP A 53 27.92 -32.40 31.32
CA ASP A 53 29.25 -32.72 30.78
C ASP A 53 30.35 -32.19 31.70
N LEU A 54 30.18 -30.98 32.24
CA LEU A 54 31.17 -30.34 33.10
C LEU A 54 31.29 -31.05 34.45
N LEU A 55 30.17 -31.35 35.11
CA LEU A 55 30.12 -32.05 36.40
C LEU A 55 30.52 -33.53 36.29
N GLY A 56 30.36 -34.14 35.10
CA GLY A 56 30.80 -35.51 34.82
C GLY A 56 32.31 -35.66 34.61
N ARG A 57 33.07 -34.57 34.41
CA ARG A 57 34.53 -34.61 34.27
C ARG A 57 35.19 -34.82 35.64
N ARG A 58 36.17 -35.72 35.72
CA ARG A 58 36.91 -35.97 36.98
C ARG A 58 37.93 -34.86 37.32
N ASP A 59 38.31 -34.04 36.33
CA ASP A 59 39.33 -32.99 36.42
C ASP A 59 38.73 -31.58 36.28
N VAL A 60 37.55 -31.32 36.86
CA VAL A 60 37.03 -29.94 36.92
C VAL A 60 37.96 -29.14 37.84
N PRO A 61 38.44 -27.95 37.44
CA PRO A 61 39.09 -27.05 38.37
C PRO A 61 37.99 -26.47 39.25
N PHE A 62 37.50 -27.25 40.22
CA PHE A 62 36.74 -26.71 41.33
C PHE A 62 37.70 -25.70 41.99
N GLY A 63 37.45 -24.42 41.75
CA GLY A 63 38.04 -23.39 42.58
C GLY A 63 37.72 -23.72 44.03
N ASN A 64 38.61 -23.33 44.96
CA ASN A 64 38.42 -23.53 46.39
C ASN A 64 36.95 -23.20 46.77
N ASN A 65 36.18 -24.22 47.24
CA ASN A 65 34.74 -24.20 47.59
C ASN A 65 33.68 -24.60 46.50
N ASN A 66 33.92 -25.61 45.64
CA ASN A 66 32.90 -26.14 44.71
C ASN A 66 32.22 -25.06 43.81
N CYS A 67 32.98 -24.06 43.35
CA CYS A 67 32.47 -23.03 42.43
C CYS A 67 32.76 -23.42 40.98
N ILE A 68 31.71 -23.42 40.15
CA ILE A 68 31.74 -23.59 38.69
C ILE A 68 31.83 -22.20 38.08
N GLU A 69 32.91 -21.95 37.32
CA GLU A 69 33.08 -20.71 36.59
C GLU A 69 32.56 -20.87 35.16
N VAL A 70 31.65 -19.97 34.77
CA VAL A 70 31.08 -19.92 33.41
C VAL A 70 31.42 -18.56 32.82
N GLU A 71 32.13 -18.55 31.70
CA GLU A 71 32.40 -17.30 30.99
C GLU A 71 31.14 -16.81 30.26
N CYS A 72 30.81 -15.54 30.42
CA CYS A 72 29.71 -14.92 29.69
C CYS A 72 30.08 -13.50 29.20
N PRO A 73 29.51 -13.05 28.07
CA PRO A 73 29.62 -11.66 27.64
C PRO A 73 29.04 -10.71 28.69
N ARG A 74 29.71 -9.58 28.93
CA ARG A 74 29.26 -8.59 29.94
C ARG A 74 27.84 -8.08 29.67
N ALA A 75 27.50 -7.87 28.41
CA ALA A 75 26.19 -7.39 27.99
C ALA A 75 25.06 -8.43 28.21
N GLU A 76 25.41 -9.70 28.43
CA GLU A 76 24.45 -10.81 28.55
C GLU A 76 24.38 -11.38 29.97
N TYR A 77 25.18 -10.85 30.92
CA TYR A 77 25.26 -11.36 32.29
C TYR A 77 23.89 -11.57 32.94
N ASP A 78 22.98 -10.59 32.85
CA ASP A 78 21.66 -10.68 33.45
C ASP A 78 20.81 -11.82 32.85
N HIS A 79 21.00 -12.11 31.55
CA HIS A 79 20.30 -13.21 30.88
C HIS A 79 20.83 -14.59 31.32
N TYR A 80 22.13 -14.70 31.60
CA TYR A 80 22.72 -15.93 32.16
C TYR A 80 22.25 -16.18 33.60
N VAL A 81 22.13 -15.14 34.41
CA VAL A 81 21.54 -15.25 35.77
C VAL A 81 20.05 -15.62 35.67
N LYS A 82 19.30 -15.00 34.76
CA LYS A 82 17.88 -15.32 34.52
C LYS A 82 17.68 -16.77 34.05
N LEU A 83 18.54 -17.24 33.15
CA LEU A 83 18.59 -18.66 32.72
C LEU A 83 18.82 -19.60 33.91
N LEU A 84 19.73 -19.26 34.82
CA LEU A 84 20.01 -20.07 36.00
C LEU A 84 18.80 -20.14 36.95
N LYS A 85 18.08 -19.04 37.15
CA LYS A 85 16.79 -19.03 37.86
C LYS A 85 15.76 -19.94 37.16
N PHE A 86 15.68 -19.88 35.83
CA PHE A 86 14.73 -20.65 35.04
C PHE A 86 14.93 -22.16 35.09
N MET A 87 16.15 -22.65 35.37
CA MET A 87 16.39 -24.08 35.59
C MET A 87 15.57 -24.67 36.76
N TYR A 88 15.09 -23.83 37.68
CA TYR A 88 14.29 -24.23 38.85
C TYR A 88 12.78 -24.08 38.64
N LEU A 89 12.34 -23.61 37.47
CA LEU A 89 10.95 -23.28 37.19
C LEU A 89 10.31 -24.30 36.26
N SER A 90 8.99 -24.43 36.35
CA SER A 90 8.21 -25.09 35.30
C SER A 90 8.12 -24.20 34.05
N ARG A 91 7.67 -24.78 32.93
CA ARG A 91 7.48 -24.05 31.67
C ARG A 91 6.56 -22.84 31.84
N GLU A 92 5.43 -23.03 32.52
CA GLU A 92 4.40 -22.01 32.73
C GLU A 92 4.98 -20.81 33.51
N SER A 93 5.77 -21.08 34.56
CA SER A 93 6.39 -20.01 35.35
C SER A 93 7.53 -19.30 34.60
N ILE A 94 8.21 -19.97 33.67
CA ILE A 94 9.19 -19.30 32.79
C ILE A 94 8.47 -18.35 31.83
N GLU A 95 7.37 -18.81 31.24
CA GLU A 95 6.56 -18.02 30.29
C GLU A 95 5.99 -16.76 30.96
N GLU A 96 5.50 -16.86 32.20
CA GLU A 96 5.04 -15.71 33.00
C GLU A 96 6.14 -14.68 33.32
N GLU A 97 7.42 -15.09 33.33
CA GLU A 97 8.56 -14.24 33.65
C GLU A 97 9.15 -13.51 32.42
N PHE A 98 8.68 -13.83 31.20
CA PHE A 98 9.06 -13.08 30.00
C PHE A 98 8.27 -11.77 29.89
N THR A 99 9.00 -10.66 29.96
CA THR A 99 8.42 -9.31 29.90
C THR A 99 8.71 -8.59 28.58
N SER A 100 9.60 -9.12 27.74
CA SER A 100 9.94 -8.55 26.43
C SER A 100 10.66 -9.55 25.52
N VAL A 101 10.57 -9.32 24.21
CA VAL A 101 11.30 -10.04 23.16
C VAL A 101 12.81 -9.99 23.42
N LYS A 102 13.35 -8.81 23.75
CA LYS A 102 14.76 -8.64 24.13
C LYS A 102 15.18 -9.56 25.27
N SER A 103 14.38 -9.67 26.33
CA SER A 103 14.68 -10.57 27.46
C SER A 103 14.64 -12.03 27.03
N ALA A 104 13.66 -12.43 26.22
CA ALA A 104 13.53 -13.81 25.77
C ALA A 104 14.67 -14.21 24.82
N LEU A 105 15.03 -13.33 23.87
CA LEU A 105 16.15 -13.54 22.95
C LEU A 105 17.49 -13.60 23.68
N GLY A 106 17.70 -12.74 24.68
CA GLY A 106 18.90 -12.78 25.52
C GLY A 106 19.03 -14.08 26.32
N VAL A 107 17.92 -14.57 26.90
CA VAL A 107 17.89 -15.87 27.59
C VAL A 107 18.09 -17.02 26.61
N LEU A 108 17.52 -16.95 25.40
CA LEU A 108 17.72 -17.96 24.35
C LEU A 108 19.19 -18.08 23.93
N ARG A 109 19.91 -16.95 23.79
CA ARG A 109 21.36 -16.92 23.53
C ARG A 109 22.15 -17.63 24.62
N ALA A 110 21.83 -17.33 25.88
CA ALA A 110 22.44 -17.99 27.03
C ALA A 110 22.09 -19.48 27.08
N ALA A 111 20.83 -19.85 26.83
CA ALA A 111 20.36 -21.23 26.85
C ALA A 111 21.04 -22.07 25.76
N THR A 112 21.23 -21.50 24.58
CA THR A 112 21.97 -22.13 23.48
C THR A 112 23.44 -22.33 23.85
N SER A 113 24.08 -21.31 24.43
CA SER A 113 25.47 -21.37 24.88
C SER A 113 25.70 -22.44 25.96
N LEU A 114 24.76 -22.56 26.92
CA LEU A 114 24.78 -23.57 27.97
C LEU A 114 24.06 -24.87 27.58
N LYS A 115 23.69 -25.07 26.31
CA LYS A 115 23.04 -26.28 25.79
C LYS A 115 21.84 -26.74 26.66
N SER A 116 20.98 -25.79 27.03
CA SER A 116 19.74 -26.03 27.77
C SER A 116 18.56 -26.08 26.79
N GLU A 117 18.23 -27.27 26.31
CA GLU A 117 17.19 -27.49 25.29
C GLU A 117 15.81 -27.08 25.79
N PHE A 118 15.42 -27.51 27.01
CA PHE A 118 14.11 -27.17 27.59
C PHE A 118 13.85 -25.67 27.67
N ILE A 119 14.84 -24.89 28.12
CA ILE A 119 14.69 -23.43 28.26
C ILE A 119 14.75 -22.77 26.88
N ALA A 120 15.62 -23.23 25.99
CA ALA A 120 15.67 -22.74 24.61
C ALA A 120 14.33 -22.93 23.89
N GLU A 121 13.71 -24.11 23.98
CA GLU A 121 12.38 -24.38 23.42
C GLU A 121 11.30 -23.47 24.02
N THR A 122 11.37 -23.20 25.33
CA THR A 122 10.43 -22.29 26.01
C THR A 122 10.61 -20.85 25.53
N CYS A 123 11.84 -20.39 25.35
CA CYS A 123 12.13 -19.08 24.75
C CYS A 123 11.62 -18.99 23.30
N ILE A 124 11.84 -20.03 22.49
CA ILE A 124 11.39 -20.06 21.09
C ILE A 124 9.86 -19.98 21.02
N GLY A 125 9.13 -20.76 21.84
CA GLY A 125 7.66 -20.70 21.88
C GLY A 125 7.11 -19.32 22.28
N TYR A 126 7.76 -18.65 23.23
CA TYR A 126 7.42 -17.26 23.58
C TYR A 126 7.69 -16.31 22.41
N LEU A 127 8.89 -16.37 21.82
CA LEU A 127 9.29 -15.49 20.71
C LEU A 127 8.38 -15.68 19.49
N GLU A 128 8.04 -16.93 19.15
CA GLU A 128 7.10 -17.27 18.08
C GLU A 128 5.74 -16.58 18.27
N SER A 129 5.27 -16.52 19.53
CA SER A 129 3.96 -15.98 19.91
C SER A 129 3.94 -14.45 20.13
N ALA A 130 5.09 -13.81 20.31
CA ALA A 130 5.19 -12.39 20.64
C ALA A 130 5.17 -11.48 19.38
N SER A 131 4.62 -10.27 19.47
CA SER A 131 4.79 -9.24 18.43
C SER A 131 6.22 -8.71 18.43
N TRP A 132 6.80 -8.45 17.25
CA TRP A 132 8.16 -7.91 17.10
C TRP A 132 8.09 -6.54 16.42
N ASP A 133 8.99 -5.64 16.81
CA ASP A 133 9.32 -4.48 15.99
C ASP A 133 10.41 -4.80 14.94
N GLU A 134 10.68 -3.86 14.02
CA GLU A 134 11.65 -4.04 12.93
C GLU A 134 13.07 -4.36 13.44
N LYS A 135 13.48 -3.77 14.58
CA LYS A 135 14.79 -4.01 15.15
C LYS A 135 14.86 -5.39 15.81
N GLU A 136 13.81 -5.76 16.53
CA GLU A 136 13.66 -7.08 17.13
C GLU A 136 13.66 -8.18 16.07
N GLU A 137 12.98 -7.95 14.94
CA GLU A 137 12.97 -8.85 13.78
C GLU A 137 14.39 -9.11 13.24
N GLU A 138 15.19 -8.07 13.00
CA GLU A 138 16.57 -8.21 12.53
C GLU A 138 17.46 -8.94 13.56
N GLU A 139 17.30 -8.63 14.84
CA GLU A 139 18.06 -9.30 15.91
C GLU A 139 17.69 -10.80 16.05
N ILE A 140 16.41 -11.14 15.84
CA ILE A 140 15.93 -12.53 15.83
C ILE A 140 16.44 -13.25 14.59
N LEU A 141 16.34 -12.64 13.41
CA LEU A 141 16.81 -13.21 12.14
C LEU A 141 18.31 -13.53 12.22
N GLN A 142 19.11 -12.58 12.67
CA GLN A 142 20.56 -12.75 12.83
C GLN A 142 20.89 -13.92 13.76
N PHE A 143 20.17 -14.04 14.89
CA PHE A 143 20.43 -15.10 15.85
C PHE A 143 19.89 -16.46 15.38
N ALA A 144 18.73 -16.51 14.72
CA ALA A 144 18.12 -17.74 14.23
C ALA A 144 19.04 -18.50 13.23
N GLN A 145 19.88 -17.78 12.48
CA GLN A 145 20.90 -18.38 11.59
C GLN A 145 21.96 -19.20 12.34
N THR A 146 22.13 -18.98 13.65
CA THR A 146 23.08 -19.71 14.50
C THR A 146 22.47 -20.95 15.16
N LEU A 147 21.14 -21.08 15.12
CA LEU A 147 20.41 -22.21 15.68
C LEU A 147 20.40 -23.40 14.70
N GLY A 148 20.15 -24.60 15.23
CA GLY A 148 19.88 -25.77 14.38
C GLY A 148 18.55 -25.60 13.60
N PRO A 149 18.38 -26.27 12.45
CA PRO A 149 17.21 -26.08 11.58
C PRO A 149 15.85 -26.26 12.27
N GLU A 150 15.74 -27.26 13.16
CA GLU A 150 14.49 -27.55 13.90
C GLU A 150 14.15 -26.44 14.90
N ALA A 151 15.14 -25.91 15.61
CA ALA A 151 14.96 -24.82 16.57
C ALA A 151 14.74 -23.46 15.89
N ALA A 152 15.33 -23.24 14.72
CA ALA A 152 15.18 -22.01 13.96
C ALA A 152 13.83 -21.92 13.22
N ALA A 153 13.24 -23.06 12.83
CA ALA A 153 12.07 -23.12 11.96
C ALA A 153 10.87 -22.26 12.43
N PRO A 154 10.45 -22.28 13.72
CA PRO A 154 9.31 -21.47 14.17
C PRO A 154 9.57 -19.96 14.06
N LEU A 155 10.81 -19.52 14.34
CA LEU A 155 11.18 -18.11 14.25
C LEU A 155 11.28 -17.66 12.79
N LEU A 156 11.91 -18.48 11.94
CA LEU A 156 12.10 -18.16 10.52
C LEU A 156 10.80 -18.22 9.72
N ALA A 157 9.80 -19.00 10.15
CA ALA A 157 8.52 -19.12 9.45
C ALA A 157 7.81 -17.77 9.26
N ARG A 158 7.99 -16.82 10.20
CA ARG A 158 7.42 -15.45 10.12
C ARG A 158 8.13 -14.54 9.13
N LEU A 159 9.39 -14.86 8.81
CA LEU A 159 10.29 -14.05 7.98
C LEU A 159 10.43 -14.61 6.57
N GLN A 160 9.74 -15.70 6.27
CA GLN A 160 9.73 -16.27 4.93
C GLN A 160 8.99 -15.35 3.98
N ALA A 161 9.61 -15.09 2.83
CA ALA A 161 8.93 -14.40 1.74
C ALA A 161 7.63 -15.17 1.40
N PRO A 162 6.47 -14.48 1.37
CA PRO A 162 5.22 -15.12 1.03
C PRO A 162 5.28 -15.66 -0.39
N SER A 163 4.56 -16.77 -0.64
CA SER A 163 4.42 -17.27 -2.01
C SER A 163 3.70 -16.24 -2.90
N ALA A 164 4.02 -16.22 -4.20
CA ALA A 164 3.34 -15.34 -5.15
C ALA A 164 1.80 -15.49 -5.12
N ASN A 165 1.29 -16.71 -4.88
CA ASN A 165 -0.15 -16.95 -4.75
C ASN A 165 -0.76 -16.33 -3.48
N ALA A 166 -0.02 -16.34 -2.37
CA ALA A 166 -0.46 -15.67 -1.13
C ALA A 166 -0.53 -14.16 -1.33
N VAL A 167 0.52 -13.56 -1.94
CA VAL A 167 0.54 -12.13 -2.29
C VAL A 167 -0.63 -11.78 -3.22
N LYS A 168 -0.86 -12.58 -4.26
CA LYS A 168 -2.01 -12.42 -5.17
C LYS A 168 -3.35 -12.45 -4.41
N THR A 169 -3.54 -13.41 -3.52
CA THR A 169 -4.80 -13.59 -2.78
C THR A 169 -5.09 -12.39 -1.88
N VAL A 170 -4.06 -11.87 -1.20
CA VAL A 170 -4.16 -10.66 -0.38
C VAL A 170 -4.48 -9.44 -1.26
N PHE A 171 -3.77 -9.27 -2.38
CA PHE A 171 -4.00 -8.18 -3.32
C PHE A 171 -5.43 -8.18 -3.86
N ILE A 172 -5.93 -9.32 -4.34
CA ILE A 172 -7.31 -9.48 -4.82
C ILE A 172 -8.31 -9.10 -3.74
N SER A 173 -8.10 -9.57 -2.50
CA SER A 173 -8.98 -9.26 -1.37
C SER A 173 -8.98 -7.76 -1.05
N ALA A 174 -7.80 -7.13 -1.07
CA ALA A 174 -7.66 -5.69 -0.89
C ALA A 174 -8.39 -4.91 -1.99
N VAL A 175 -8.28 -5.30 -3.27
CA VAL A 175 -8.99 -4.64 -4.38
C VAL A 175 -10.50 -4.74 -4.21
N ARG A 176 -11.03 -5.93 -3.89
CA ARG A 176 -12.47 -6.11 -3.66
C ARG A 176 -12.99 -5.26 -2.51
N PHE A 177 -12.19 -5.12 -1.47
CA PHE A 177 -12.53 -4.26 -0.33
C PHE A 177 -12.47 -2.77 -0.70
N ALA A 178 -11.36 -2.32 -1.31
CA ALA A 178 -11.11 -0.95 -1.75
C ALA A 178 -12.17 -0.44 -2.74
N THR A 179 -12.77 -1.33 -3.53
CA THR A 179 -13.82 -1.03 -4.52
C THR A 179 -15.24 -1.35 -4.03
N SER A 180 -15.38 -1.78 -2.77
CA SER A 180 -16.67 -2.08 -2.12
C SER A 180 -17.49 -3.13 -2.86
N MET A 181 -16.84 -4.17 -3.38
CA MET A 181 -17.50 -5.27 -4.11
C MET A 181 -18.28 -6.22 -3.19
N GLU A 182 -17.80 -6.44 -1.96
CA GLU A 182 -18.34 -7.45 -1.04
C GLU A 182 -19.15 -6.86 0.14
N ILE A 183 -19.01 -5.57 0.43
CA ILE A 183 -19.55 -4.96 1.65
C ILE A 183 -20.59 -3.89 1.32
N SER A 184 -21.77 -3.99 1.95
CA SER A 184 -22.74 -2.90 2.07
C SER A 184 -22.12 -1.82 2.95
N SER A 185 -21.85 -0.64 2.37
CA SER A 185 -21.23 0.56 2.96
C SER A 185 -21.68 0.89 4.39
N ALA A 186 -21.05 0.28 5.40
CA ALA A 186 -21.18 0.72 6.78
C ALA A 186 -19.95 1.58 7.14
N PRO A 187 -20.10 2.69 7.90
CA PRO A 187 -19.00 3.62 8.20
C PRO A 187 -17.79 2.97 8.87
N VAL A 188 -17.99 1.84 9.56
CA VAL A 188 -16.93 1.05 10.22
C VAL A 188 -15.89 0.54 9.22
N PHE A 189 -16.25 0.40 7.95
CA PHE A 189 -15.38 -0.13 6.91
C PHE A 189 -14.63 0.96 6.12
N ASP A 190 -14.87 2.25 6.36
CA ASP A 190 -14.22 3.33 5.63
C ASP A 190 -12.71 3.42 5.94
N ASP A 191 -12.33 3.22 7.21
CA ASP A 191 -10.91 3.16 7.62
C ASP A 191 -10.20 1.98 6.98
N LEU A 192 -10.85 0.82 6.94
CA LEU A 192 -10.31 -0.38 6.31
C LEU A 192 -10.19 -0.23 4.78
N LYS A 193 -11.08 0.56 4.17
CA LYS A 193 -11.07 0.81 2.73
C LYS A 193 -9.89 1.69 2.37
N THR A 194 -9.69 2.75 3.15
CA THR A 194 -8.54 3.65 3.03
C THR A 194 -7.24 2.86 3.23
N ALA A 195 -7.16 2.02 4.27
CA ALA A 195 -6.00 1.17 4.48
C ALA A 195 -5.77 0.20 3.30
N ALA A 196 -6.82 -0.41 2.74
CA ALA A 196 -6.68 -1.28 1.57
C ALA A 196 -6.15 -0.53 0.34
N GLN A 197 -6.61 0.70 0.10
CA GLN A 197 -6.11 1.57 -0.97
C GLN A 197 -4.61 1.89 -0.76
N GLU A 198 -4.22 2.30 0.45
CA GLU A 198 -2.83 2.60 0.79
C GLU A 198 -1.91 1.38 0.65
N GLN A 199 -2.36 0.19 1.08
CA GLN A 199 -1.59 -1.03 0.94
C GLN A 199 -1.44 -1.45 -0.54
N ILE A 200 -2.47 -1.27 -1.36
CA ILE A 200 -2.35 -1.48 -2.81
C ILE A 200 -1.32 -0.51 -3.38
N ASP A 201 -1.37 0.77 -3.02
CA ASP A 201 -0.40 1.74 -3.52
C ASP A 201 1.04 1.43 -3.09
N PHE A 202 1.22 0.94 -1.86
CA PHE A 202 2.49 0.45 -1.34
C PHE A 202 3.01 -0.76 -2.12
N MET A 203 2.16 -1.77 -2.35
CA MET A 203 2.50 -2.96 -3.14
C MET A 203 2.84 -2.64 -4.60
N LEU A 204 2.37 -1.50 -5.10
CA LEU A 204 2.59 -1.01 -6.46
C LEU A 204 3.62 0.12 -6.53
N HIS A 205 4.43 0.33 -5.50
CA HIS A 205 5.47 1.36 -5.50
C HIS A 205 6.69 0.92 -6.33
N ASP A 206 7.38 1.88 -6.95
CA ASP A 206 8.51 1.60 -7.84
C ASP A 206 9.71 1.06 -7.05
N GLY A 207 10.09 -0.21 -7.27
CA GLY A 207 11.31 -0.80 -6.70
C GLY A 207 11.21 -2.28 -6.33
N ASP A 208 10.00 -2.76 -6.02
CA ASP A 208 9.73 -4.17 -5.75
C ASP A 208 9.23 -4.83 -7.03
N ASP A 209 9.68 -6.04 -7.38
CA ASP A 209 9.32 -6.76 -8.62
C ASP A 209 7.80 -7.05 -8.67
N PRO A 210 6.96 -6.14 -9.19
CA PRO A 210 5.51 -6.26 -9.10
C PRO A 210 4.99 -7.09 -10.28
N ALA A 211 5.87 -7.42 -11.24
CA ALA A 211 5.52 -7.91 -12.56
C ALA A 211 4.78 -9.26 -12.51
N ILE A 212 5.07 -10.09 -11.49
CA ILE A 212 4.43 -11.40 -11.33
C ILE A 212 2.93 -11.25 -10.99
N VAL A 213 2.56 -10.25 -10.18
CA VAL A 213 1.15 -10.03 -9.76
C VAL A 213 0.40 -9.17 -10.78
N MET A 214 1.08 -8.22 -11.42
CA MET A 214 0.47 -7.23 -12.33
C MET A 214 -0.01 -7.81 -13.66
N MET A 215 0.62 -8.88 -14.12
CA MET A 215 0.27 -9.55 -15.39
C MET A 215 -0.68 -10.73 -15.19
N ASP A 216 -1.05 -11.05 -13.94
CA ASP A 216 -1.98 -12.14 -13.64
C ASP A 216 -3.41 -11.73 -14.04
N GLU A 217 -4.08 -12.56 -14.85
CA GLU A 217 -5.42 -12.24 -15.35
C GLU A 217 -6.49 -12.28 -14.26
N ASP A 218 -6.32 -13.00 -13.16
CA ASP A 218 -7.28 -12.95 -12.05
C ASP A 218 -7.24 -11.56 -11.40
N VAL A 219 -6.04 -11.01 -11.20
CA VAL A 219 -5.84 -9.66 -10.67
C VAL A 219 -6.45 -8.62 -11.60
N ARG A 220 -6.15 -8.72 -12.90
CA ARG A 220 -6.69 -7.81 -13.93
C ARG A 220 -8.21 -7.92 -14.02
N SER A 221 -8.78 -9.13 -13.92
CA SER A 221 -10.25 -9.35 -13.89
C SER A 221 -10.89 -8.65 -12.69
N VAL A 222 -10.34 -8.83 -11.50
CA VAL A 222 -10.88 -8.21 -10.27
C VAL A 222 -10.80 -6.68 -10.33
N LEU A 223 -9.74 -6.11 -10.93
CA LEU A 223 -9.64 -4.67 -11.14
C LEU A 223 -10.68 -4.15 -12.14
N ARG A 224 -10.94 -4.88 -13.23
CA ARG A 224 -12.01 -4.56 -14.19
C ARG A 224 -13.38 -4.57 -13.50
N GLU A 225 -13.67 -5.62 -12.73
CA GLU A 225 -14.90 -5.74 -11.96
C GLU A 225 -15.06 -4.61 -10.94
N GLY A 226 -13.98 -4.29 -10.21
CA GLY A 226 -13.93 -3.19 -9.25
C GLY A 226 -14.18 -1.83 -9.92
N LEU A 227 -13.58 -1.58 -11.09
CA LEU A 227 -13.84 -0.39 -11.88
C LEU A 227 -15.30 -0.30 -12.33
N THR A 228 -15.85 -1.39 -12.89
CA THR A 228 -17.28 -1.45 -13.26
C THR A 228 -18.17 -1.16 -12.06
N LYS A 229 -17.84 -1.72 -10.89
CA LYS A 229 -18.57 -1.47 -9.65
C LYS A 229 -18.52 0.01 -9.27
N LEU A 230 -17.36 0.66 -9.28
CA LEU A 230 -17.22 2.08 -8.95
C LEU A 230 -17.99 2.99 -9.92
N LEU A 231 -17.90 2.73 -11.23
CA LEU A 231 -18.67 3.48 -12.24
C LEU A 231 -20.19 3.30 -12.05
N SER A 232 -20.64 2.08 -11.73
CA SER A 232 -22.06 1.79 -11.45
C SER A 232 -22.55 2.47 -10.16
N THR A 233 -21.68 2.59 -9.15
CA THR A 233 -21.96 3.29 -7.90
C THR A 233 -22.11 4.79 -8.15
N LEU A 234 -21.22 5.39 -8.95
CA LEU A 234 -21.34 6.80 -9.36
C LEU A 234 -22.66 7.05 -10.07
N ARG A 235 -23.00 6.21 -11.06
CA ARG A 235 -24.26 6.33 -11.81
C ARG A 235 -25.48 6.24 -10.90
N THR A 236 -25.51 5.24 -10.01
CA THR A 236 -26.60 5.08 -9.04
C THR A 236 -26.70 6.28 -8.09
N GLY A 237 -25.57 6.81 -7.64
CA GLY A 237 -25.53 8.02 -6.83
C GLY A 237 -26.14 9.22 -7.57
N LEU A 238 -25.81 9.39 -8.85
CA LEU A 238 -26.34 10.46 -9.70
C LEU A 238 -27.85 10.31 -9.94
N ASP A 239 -28.35 9.08 -10.14
CA ASP A 239 -29.78 8.80 -10.26
C ASP A 239 -30.55 9.20 -8.98
N LEU A 240 -29.95 9.02 -7.80
CA LEU A 240 -30.53 9.38 -6.51
C LEU A 240 -30.35 10.86 -6.13
N LEU A 241 -29.44 11.56 -6.78
CA LEU A 241 -29.05 12.93 -6.44
C LEU A 241 -30.25 13.88 -6.46
N ALA A 242 -31.16 13.75 -7.43
CA ALA A 242 -32.33 14.62 -7.54
C ALA A 242 -33.24 14.52 -6.30
N SER A 243 -33.54 13.30 -5.85
CA SER A 243 -34.42 13.06 -4.70
C SER A 243 -33.78 13.40 -3.36
N GLU A 244 -32.47 13.18 -3.23
CA GLU A 244 -31.78 13.35 -1.95
C GLU A 244 -31.29 14.78 -1.72
N PHE A 245 -30.94 15.49 -2.80
CA PHE A 245 -30.43 16.86 -2.69
C PHE A 245 -31.45 17.82 -2.07
N ASP A 246 -32.75 17.56 -2.24
CA ASP A 246 -33.80 18.37 -1.61
C ASP A 246 -33.90 18.15 -0.09
N GLN A 247 -33.46 16.99 0.40
CA GLN A 247 -33.58 16.60 1.81
C GLN A 247 -32.27 16.83 2.56
N LEU A 248 -31.16 16.33 1.99
CA LEU A 248 -29.84 16.27 2.62
C LEU A 248 -28.75 16.59 1.55
N PRO A 249 -28.65 17.85 1.08
CA PRO A 249 -27.77 18.23 -0.02
C PRO A 249 -26.29 17.94 0.24
N GLU A 250 -25.80 18.16 1.46
CA GLU A 250 -24.40 17.89 1.83
C GLU A 250 -24.07 16.39 1.75
N GLN A 251 -24.97 15.53 2.23
CA GLN A 251 -24.77 14.07 2.19
C GLN A 251 -24.84 13.54 0.76
N ALA A 252 -25.77 14.07 -0.04
CA ALA A 252 -25.89 13.72 -1.44
C ALA A 252 -24.62 14.12 -2.22
N GLU A 253 -24.12 15.34 -2.00
CA GLU A 253 -22.87 15.81 -2.62
C GLU A 253 -21.66 14.96 -2.17
N GLN A 254 -21.53 14.68 -0.88
CA GLN A 254 -20.45 13.85 -0.33
C GLN A 254 -20.43 12.44 -0.92
N ARG A 255 -21.58 11.82 -1.15
CA ARG A 255 -21.64 10.48 -1.78
C ARG A 255 -21.05 10.49 -3.18
N ILE A 256 -21.46 11.46 -4.00
CA ILE A 256 -20.92 11.60 -5.37
C ILE A 256 -19.42 11.88 -5.30
N LEU A 257 -18.99 12.76 -4.39
CA LEU A 257 -17.59 13.09 -4.21
C LEU A 257 -16.74 11.88 -3.81
N HIS A 258 -17.18 11.09 -2.84
CA HIS A 258 -16.48 9.85 -2.46
C HIS A 258 -16.37 8.86 -3.62
N SER A 259 -17.46 8.68 -4.38
CA SER A 259 -17.42 7.81 -5.57
C SER A 259 -16.42 8.31 -6.61
N LEU A 260 -16.29 9.63 -6.80
CA LEU A 260 -15.30 10.22 -7.71
C LEU A 260 -13.88 10.11 -7.17
N VAL A 261 -13.67 10.21 -5.85
CA VAL A 261 -12.37 9.98 -5.21
C VAL A 261 -11.93 8.52 -5.39
N ASP A 262 -12.85 7.56 -5.24
CA ASP A 262 -12.54 6.14 -5.48
C ASP A 262 -12.18 5.86 -6.94
N ILE A 263 -12.93 6.45 -7.88
CA ILE A 263 -12.62 6.34 -9.32
C ILE A 263 -11.26 6.99 -9.59
N ASP A 264 -11.00 8.16 -9.02
CA ASP A 264 -9.74 8.85 -9.16
C ASP A 264 -8.56 8.00 -8.62
N TRP A 265 -8.72 7.36 -7.47
CA TRP A 265 -7.75 6.41 -6.94
C TRP A 265 -7.56 5.21 -7.88
N ILE A 266 -8.61 4.51 -8.30
CA ILE A 266 -8.42 3.30 -9.11
C ILE A 266 -7.73 3.63 -10.45
N THR A 267 -7.90 4.84 -11.01
CA THR A 267 -7.14 5.23 -12.22
C THR A 267 -5.62 5.30 -12.00
N THR A 268 -5.12 5.61 -10.80
CA THR A 268 -3.68 5.59 -10.50
C THR A 268 -3.17 4.14 -10.55
N VAL A 269 -3.94 3.21 -9.98
CA VAL A 269 -3.69 1.77 -10.04
C VAL A 269 -3.72 1.28 -11.49
N LEU A 270 -4.78 1.57 -12.25
CA LEU A 270 -4.92 1.14 -13.65
C LEU A 270 -3.84 1.71 -14.56
N THR A 271 -3.27 2.88 -14.25
CA THR A 271 -2.11 3.43 -14.97
C THR A 271 -0.89 2.53 -14.80
N LYS A 272 -0.61 2.06 -13.57
CA LYS A 272 0.51 1.17 -13.27
C LYS A 272 0.35 -0.23 -13.86
N ILE A 273 -0.89 -0.69 -14.06
CA ILE A 273 -1.20 -2.04 -14.60
C ILE A 273 -1.56 -2.02 -16.10
N GLU A 274 -1.39 -0.89 -16.79
CA GLU A 274 -1.71 -0.75 -18.22
C GLU A 274 -3.16 -1.15 -18.56
N LEU A 275 -4.13 -0.71 -17.75
CA LEU A 275 -5.57 -0.96 -17.91
C LEU A 275 -6.39 0.34 -18.10
N MET A 276 -5.73 1.44 -18.45
CA MET A 276 -6.40 2.72 -18.66
C MET A 276 -7.44 2.71 -19.79
N ASN A 277 -7.34 1.76 -20.74
CA ASN A 277 -8.34 1.58 -21.79
C ASN A 277 -9.73 1.21 -21.21
N GLU A 278 -9.77 0.44 -20.12
CA GLU A 278 -11.01 0.01 -19.46
C GLU A 278 -11.68 1.23 -18.79
N PHE A 279 -10.90 2.05 -18.10
CA PHE A 279 -11.38 3.28 -17.49
C PHE A 279 -11.93 4.25 -18.54
N VAL A 280 -11.15 4.53 -19.59
CA VAL A 280 -11.58 5.46 -20.64
C VAL A 280 -12.87 4.98 -21.32
N SER A 281 -13.00 3.67 -21.58
CA SER A 281 -14.20 3.10 -22.20
C SER A 281 -15.42 3.20 -21.29
N GLY A 282 -15.28 2.81 -20.02
CA GLY A 282 -16.37 2.92 -19.04
C GLY A 282 -16.75 4.38 -18.71
N TRP A 283 -15.78 5.27 -18.64
CA TRP A 283 -16.02 6.71 -18.43
C TRP A 283 -16.81 7.31 -19.59
N LEU A 284 -16.45 6.96 -20.84
CA LEU A 284 -17.18 7.37 -22.03
C LEU A 284 -18.64 6.90 -22.02
N GLU A 285 -18.89 5.65 -21.61
CA GLU A 285 -20.23 5.07 -21.55
C GLU A 285 -21.17 5.86 -20.62
N ILE A 286 -20.66 6.33 -19.47
CA ILE A 286 -21.47 7.07 -18.50
C ILE A 286 -21.44 8.59 -18.70
N SER A 287 -20.54 9.12 -19.54
CA SER A 287 -20.28 10.56 -19.66
C SER A 287 -21.52 11.40 -19.96
N ASP A 288 -22.34 10.99 -20.93
CA ASP A 288 -23.54 11.75 -21.32
C ASP A 288 -24.56 11.82 -20.17
N HIS A 289 -24.72 10.72 -19.42
CA HIS A 289 -25.59 10.70 -18.25
C HIS A 289 -25.04 11.60 -17.13
N VAL A 290 -23.74 11.50 -16.82
CA VAL A 290 -23.07 12.36 -15.82
C VAL A 290 -23.29 13.84 -16.14
N ILE A 291 -23.02 14.26 -17.38
CA ILE A 291 -23.20 15.64 -17.81
C ILE A 291 -24.68 16.06 -17.71
N SER A 292 -25.61 15.20 -18.15
CA SER A 292 -27.04 15.52 -18.12
C SER A 292 -27.57 15.79 -16.71
N VAL A 293 -27.06 15.06 -15.69
CA VAL A 293 -27.48 15.22 -14.30
C VAL A 293 -26.81 16.44 -13.67
N VAL A 294 -25.49 16.58 -13.80
CA VAL A 294 -24.73 17.62 -13.08
C VAL A 294 -24.95 19.02 -13.66
N GLN A 295 -25.37 19.12 -14.92
CA GLN A 295 -25.73 20.40 -15.55
C GLN A 295 -27.19 20.84 -15.30
N ASP A 296 -27.99 20.06 -14.58
CA ASP A 296 -29.35 20.48 -14.24
C ASP A 296 -29.32 21.84 -13.51
N ASP A 297 -30.24 22.74 -13.88
CA ASP A 297 -30.34 24.09 -13.32
C ASP A 297 -30.48 24.09 -11.80
N LYS A 298 -31.03 23.00 -11.22
CA LYS A 298 -31.11 22.75 -9.77
C LYS A 298 -29.75 22.83 -9.09
N TYR A 299 -28.69 22.41 -9.77
CA TYR A 299 -27.33 22.36 -9.23
C TYR A 299 -26.45 23.52 -9.70
N SER A 300 -27.00 24.49 -10.43
CA SER A 300 -26.25 25.63 -11.00
C SER A 300 -25.45 26.41 -9.94
N SER A 301 -25.97 26.51 -8.71
CA SER A 301 -25.35 27.25 -7.61
C SER A 301 -24.59 26.39 -6.59
N GLY A 302 -24.56 25.06 -6.75
CA GLY A 302 -23.94 24.10 -5.83
C GLY A 302 -23.01 23.07 -6.51
N LEU A 303 -22.75 21.94 -5.83
CA LEU A 303 -21.91 20.83 -6.29
C LEU A 303 -20.49 21.24 -6.70
N TRP A 304 -19.91 22.26 -6.06
CA TRP A 304 -18.63 22.82 -6.52
C TRP A 304 -17.48 21.84 -6.37
N ALA A 305 -17.46 21.06 -5.28
CA ALA A 305 -16.45 20.04 -5.07
C ALA A 305 -16.60 18.90 -6.09
N VAL A 306 -17.83 18.45 -6.32
CA VAL A 306 -18.16 17.44 -7.35
C VAL A 306 -17.78 17.93 -8.75
N LYS A 307 -18.13 19.17 -9.09
CA LYS A 307 -17.86 19.75 -10.40
C LYS A 307 -16.37 19.82 -10.71
N ARG A 308 -15.58 20.28 -9.73
CA ARG A 308 -14.11 20.26 -9.81
C ARG A 308 -13.59 18.83 -9.95
N LYS A 309 -14.04 17.91 -9.10
CA LYS A 309 -13.54 16.52 -9.11
C LYS A 309 -13.87 15.78 -10.41
N LEU A 310 -15.02 16.05 -11.03
CA LEU A 310 -15.37 15.54 -12.35
C LEU A 310 -14.38 15.99 -13.43
N ILE A 311 -13.88 17.23 -13.35
CA ILE A 311 -12.86 17.73 -14.27
C ILE A 311 -11.54 17.02 -14.06
N GLU A 312 -11.13 16.77 -12.81
CA GLU A 312 -9.91 16.00 -12.50
C GLU A 312 -9.99 14.58 -13.09
N VAL A 313 -11.07 13.85 -12.81
CA VAL A 313 -11.27 12.47 -13.31
C VAL A 313 -11.34 12.45 -14.84
N THR A 314 -12.06 13.40 -15.44
CA THR A 314 -12.12 13.54 -16.90
C THR A 314 -10.76 13.90 -17.49
N GLY A 315 -9.98 14.74 -16.81
CA GLY A 315 -8.63 15.12 -17.21
C GLY A 315 -7.75 13.90 -17.42
N LYS A 316 -7.83 12.90 -16.54
CA LYS A 316 -7.10 11.63 -16.70
C LYS A 316 -7.51 10.86 -17.96
N ALA A 317 -8.80 10.86 -18.31
CA ALA A 317 -9.27 10.24 -19.56
C ALA A 317 -8.78 11.02 -20.79
N LEU A 318 -8.82 12.36 -20.73
CA LEU A 318 -8.32 13.24 -21.80
C LEU A 318 -6.82 13.05 -22.00
N ASP A 319 -6.03 13.03 -20.93
CA ASP A 319 -4.58 12.81 -20.97
C ASP A 319 -4.27 11.45 -21.59
N ALA A 320 -4.95 10.40 -21.11
CA ALA A 320 -4.71 9.05 -21.59
C ALA A 320 -4.91 8.92 -23.10
N VAL A 321 -5.96 9.55 -23.64
CA VAL A 321 -6.29 9.53 -25.08
C VAL A 321 -5.43 10.54 -25.86
N GLY A 322 -5.26 11.75 -25.34
CA GLY A 322 -4.57 12.87 -25.98
C GLY A 322 -3.08 12.64 -26.17
N TYR A 323 -2.44 11.95 -25.23
CA TYR A 323 -1.04 11.55 -25.34
C TYR A 323 -0.83 10.13 -25.90
N GLY A 324 -1.92 9.45 -26.29
CA GLY A 324 -1.87 8.20 -27.04
C GLY A 324 -1.58 6.94 -26.21
N SER A 325 -1.67 7.00 -24.88
CA SER A 325 -1.61 5.80 -24.02
C SER A 325 -2.83 4.89 -24.20
N VAL A 326 -3.97 5.47 -24.59
CA VAL A 326 -5.20 4.75 -24.94
C VAL A 326 -5.60 5.14 -26.36
N VAL A 327 -5.73 4.14 -27.23
CA VAL A 327 -6.14 4.34 -28.62
C VAL A 327 -7.65 4.14 -28.74
N LEU A 328 -8.34 5.18 -29.21
CA LEU A 328 -9.78 5.16 -29.47
C LEU A 328 -10.11 5.44 -30.94
N PRO A 329 -11.23 4.88 -31.46
CA PRO A 329 -11.80 5.30 -32.73
C PRO A 329 -12.04 6.81 -32.79
N SER A 330 -11.97 7.40 -33.99
CA SER A 330 -12.19 8.85 -34.17
C SER A 330 -13.55 9.30 -33.64
N THR A 331 -14.59 8.49 -33.81
CA THR A 331 -15.96 8.79 -33.32
C THR A 331 -15.99 8.92 -31.79
N SER A 332 -15.34 8.02 -31.07
CA SER A 332 -15.24 8.06 -29.60
C SER A 332 -14.41 9.25 -29.12
N ARG A 333 -13.31 9.58 -29.80
CA ARG A 333 -12.50 10.78 -29.50
C ARG A 333 -13.28 12.07 -29.73
N THR A 334 -14.01 12.16 -30.84
CA THR A 334 -14.90 13.30 -31.15
C THR A 334 -16.00 13.43 -30.09
N HIS A 335 -16.63 12.33 -29.70
CA HIS A 335 -17.65 12.31 -28.64
C HIS A 335 -17.08 12.80 -27.30
N LEU A 336 -15.92 12.28 -26.88
CA LEU A 336 -15.25 12.72 -25.64
C LEU A 336 -15.08 14.25 -25.59
N VAL A 337 -14.52 14.83 -26.66
CA VAL A 337 -14.30 16.28 -26.74
C VAL A 337 -15.62 17.03 -26.78
N LYS A 338 -16.57 16.62 -27.63
CA LYS A 338 -17.85 17.34 -27.78
C LYS A 338 -18.70 17.29 -26.50
N THR A 339 -18.62 16.21 -25.71
CA THR A 339 -19.35 16.08 -24.44
C THR A 339 -18.70 16.89 -23.32
N TRP A 340 -17.38 16.80 -23.13
CA TRP A 340 -16.71 17.38 -21.96
C TRP A 340 -16.24 18.82 -22.14
N LEU A 341 -15.86 19.24 -23.35
CA LEU A 341 -15.34 20.59 -23.60
C LEU A 341 -16.32 21.71 -23.18
N PRO A 342 -17.63 21.65 -23.48
CA PRO A 342 -18.58 22.67 -23.02
C PRO A 342 -18.70 22.71 -21.49
N TYR A 343 -18.67 21.54 -20.83
CA TYR A 343 -18.76 21.44 -19.38
C TYR A 343 -17.53 22.04 -18.70
N ILE A 344 -16.32 21.73 -19.19
CA ILE A 344 -15.05 22.25 -18.68
C ILE A 344 -15.01 23.79 -18.79
N ARG A 345 -15.39 24.34 -19.95
CA ARG A 345 -15.47 25.80 -20.20
C ARG A 345 -16.37 26.51 -19.19
N THR A 346 -17.60 26.02 -19.06
CA THR A 346 -18.61 26.60 -18.17
C THR A 346 -18.16 26.51 -16.72
N THR A 347 -17.69 25.35 -16.30
CA THR A 347 -17.27 25.13 -14.91
C THR A 347 -16.04 25.98 -14.56
N LYS A 348 -15.00 26.01 -15.40
CA LYS A 348 -13.81 26.86 -15.16
C LYS A 348 -14.21 28.32 -14.95
N ARG A 349 -15.06 28.87 -15.81
CA ARG A 349 -15.57 30.24 -15.68
C ARG A 349 -16.31 30.47 -14.37
N LEU A 350 -17.14 29.51 -13.95
CA LEU A 350 -17.90 29.60 -12.69
C LEU A 350 -16.99 29.54 -11.46
N LEU A 351 -15.99 28.66 -11.47
CA LEU A 351 -15.01 28.56 -10.39
C LEU A 351 -14.18 29.85 -10.30
N ASP A 352 -13.69 30.36 -11.44
CA ASP A 352 -12.92 31.62 -11.51
C ASP A 352 -13.72 32.83 -11.00
N GLY A 353 -15.02 32.88 -11.30
CA GLY A 353 -15.90 33.95 -10.84
C GLY A 353 -16.13 33.97 -9.32
N LYS A 354 -15.84 32.85 -8.62
CA LYS A 354 -16.05 32.68 -7.17
C LYS A 354 -14.76 32.74 -6.33
N THR A 355 -13.62 33.02 -6.95
CA THR A 355 -12.24 33.09 -6.40
C THR A 355 -11.99 34.10 -5.26
N LYS A 356 -13.03 34.72 -4.68
CA LYS A 356 -12.87 35.67 -3.56
C LYS A 356 -12.62 35.00 -2.20
N ASP A 357 -12.67 33.67 -2.15
CA ASP A 357 -12.46 32.85 -0.96
C ASP A 357 -11.37 31.81 -1.27
N ASP A 358 -10.27 31.85 -0.51
CA ASP A 358 -9.12 30.95 -0.67
C ASP A 358 -9.48 29.48 -0.40
N ALA A 359 -10.58 29.20 0.31
CA ALA A 359 -11.08 27.85 0.57
C ALA A 359 -11.95 27.29 -0.56
N PHE A 360 -12.31 28.08 -1.57
CA PHE A 360 -13.23 27.68 -2.62
C PHE A 360 -12.58 26.71 -3.62
N PRO A 361 -13.31 25.71 -4.16
CA PRO A 361 -12.77 24.82 -5.18
C PRO A 361 -12.28 25.57 -6.42
N GLN A 362 -10.98 25.49 -6.72
CA GLN A 362 -10.33 26.00 -7.93
C GLN A 362 -9.60 24.90 -8.69
N MET A 363 -9.52 25.06 -10.01
CA MET A 363 -8.62 24.24 -10.84
C MET A 363 -7.23 24.86 -10.79
N ASP A 364 -6.23 24.08 -10.36
CA ASP A 364 -4.85 24.56 -10.36
C ASP A 364 -4.29 24.72 -11.79
N ALA A 365 -3.18 25.43 -11.91
CA ALA A 365 -2.56 25.75 -13.19
C ALA A 365 -2.07 24.51 -13.94
N ASN A 366 -1.58 23.48 -13.23
CA ASN A 366 -1.09 22.25 -13.84
C ASN A 366 -2.25 21.44 -14.44
N LEU A 367 -3.34 21.28 -13.68
CA LEU A 367 -4.55 20.64 -14.16
C LEU A 367 -5.09 21.34 -15.41
N CYS A 368 -5.13 22.68 -15.40
CA CYS A 368 -5.57 23.44 -16.57
C CYS A 368 -4.67 23.18 -17.79
N GLN A 369 -3.35 23.25 -17.60
CA GLN A 369 -2.40 23.06 -18.69
C GLN A 369 -2.47 21.65 -19.28
N ASN A 370 -2.59 20.62 -18.43
CA ASN A 370 -2.68 19.22 -18.86
C ASN A 370 -3.93 19.01 -19.73
N ILE A 371 -5.10 19.44 -19.23
CA ILE A 371 -6.37 19.31 -19.95
C ILE A 371 -6.32 20.07 -21.29
N GLU A 372 -5.83 21.31 -21.30
CA GLU A 372 -5.71 22.10 -22.52
C GLU A 372 -4.84 21.40 -23.56
N SER A 373 -3.65 20.95 -23.14
CA SER A 373 -2.68 20.26 -24.00
C SER A 373 -3.24 18.94 -24.55
N ALA A 374 -3.94 18.17 -23.70
CA ALA A 374 -4.60 16.94 -24.10
C ALA A 374 -5.72 17.19 -25.12
N ILE A 375 -6.57 18.21 -24.91
CA ILE A 375 -7.63 18.58 -25.85
C ILE A 375 -7.05 19.07 -27.17
N VAL A 376 -6.01 19.92 -27.16
CA VAL A 376 -5.31 20.38 -28.37
C VAL A 376 -4.78 19.19 -29.16
N SER A 377 -4.05 18.28 -28.51
CA SER A 377 -3.52 17.06 -29.13
C SER A 377 -4.61 16.20 -29.75
N MET A 378 -5.70 15.95 -29.00
CA MET A 378 -6.83 15.17 -29.49
C MET A 378 -7.49 15.82 -30.70
N VAL A 379 -7.81 17.12 -30.65
CA VAL A 379 -8.42 17.86 -31.75
C VAL A 379 -7.55 17.75 -33.00
N LEU A 380 -6.24 17.96 -32.88
CA LEU A 380 -5.30 17.83 -34.00
C LEU A 380 -5.28 16.43 -34.64
N ALA A 381 -5.67 15.40 -33.90
CA ALA A 381 -5.73 14.01 -34.34
C ALA A 381 -7.13 13.57 -34.86
N LEU A 382 -8.14 14.45 -34.83
CA LEU A 382 -9.49 14.16 -35.34
C LEU A 382 -9.57 14.29 -36.88
N PRO A 383 -10.61 13.76 -37.54
CA PRO A 383 -10.92 14.07 -38.92
C PRO A 383 -11.12 15.58 -39.15
N SER A 384 -10.72 16.08 -40.32
CA SER A 384 -10.73 17.53 -40.61
C SER A 384 -12.10 18.21 -40.46
N GLY A 385 -13.20 17.48 -40.69
CA GLY A 385 -14.57 17.99 -40.51
C GLY A 385 -14.92 18.16 -39.03
N ASP A 386 -14.61 17.15 -38.21
CA ASP A 386 -14.81 17.24 -36.75
C ASP A 386 -13.94 18.36 -36.15
N GLN A 387 -12.70 18.52 -36.63
CA GLN A 387 -11.84 19.65 -36.24
C GLN A 387 -12.53 20.99 -36.53
N SER A 388 -13.08 21.17 -37.73
CA SER A 388 -13.74 22.44 -38.08
C SER A 388 -14.96 22.73 -37.23
N ASP A 389 -15.76 21.72 -36.89
CA ASP A 389 -16.93 21.91 -36.03
C ASP A 389 -16.52 22.40 -34.64
N ILE A 390 -15.54 21.72 -34.02
CA ILE A 390 -15.08 22.02 -32.67
C ILE A 390 -14.41 23.41 -32.62
N LEU A 391 -13.56 23.72 -33.58
CA LEU A 391 -12.87 25.01 -33.67
C LEU A 391 -13.84 26.16 -33.97
N SER A 392 -14.86 25.92 -34.81
CA SER A 392 -15.90 26.92 -35.07
C SER A 392 -16.71 27.23 -33.82
N ASP A 393 -17.16 26.20 -33.08
CA ASP A 393 -17.87 26.38 -31.81
C ASP A 393 -17.02 27.11 -30.76
N TRP A 394 -15.73 26.76 -30.66
CA TRP A 394 -14.78 27.44 -29.78
C TRP A 394 -14.67 28.93 -30.10
N MET A 395 -14.44 29.29 -31.36
CA MET A 395 -14.30 30.70 -31.77
C MET A 395 -15.57 31.51 -31.54
N GLN A 396 -16.76 30.92 -31.80
CA GLN A 396 -18.05 31.59 -31.58
C GLN A 396 -18.29 31.96 -30.11
N LYS A 397 -17.62 31.27 -29.18
CA LYS A 397 -17.78 31.46 -27.74
C LYS A 397 -16.52 32.05 -27.08
N ALA A 398 -15.55 32.52 -27.86
CA ALA A 398 -14.27 33.02 -27.37
C ALA A 398 -14.40 34.34 -26.56
N ASP A 399 -15.48 35.08 -26.78
CA ASP A 399 -15.85 36.26 -25.97
C ASP A 399 -16.28 35.87 -24.54
N GLN A 400 -16.82 34.67 -24.38
CA GLN A 400 -17.38 34.15 -23.13
C GLN A 400 -16.42 33.23 -22.38
N PHE A 401 -15.54 32.52 -23.09
CA PHE A 401 -14.63 31.53 -22.51
C PHE A 401 -13.23 31.70 -23.10
N ARG A 402 -12.23 31.91 -22.23
CA ARG A 402 -10.81 31.96 -22.62
C ARG A 402 -10.10 30.62 -22.50
N TYR A 403 -10.67 29.68 -21.75
CA TYR A 403 -10.08 28.37 -21.46
C TYR A 403 -11.02 27.25 -21.93
N PRO A 404 -10.51 26.15 -22.52
CA PRO A 404 -9.13 25.96 -22.95
C PRO A 404 -8.81 26.80 -24.19
N ASP A 405 -7.55 27.21 -24.32
CA ASP A 405 -7.01 27.88 -25.50
C ASP A 405 -6.73 26.83 -26.60
N LEU A 406 -7.45 26.93 -27.71
CA LEU A 406 -7.29 26.04 -28.86
C LEU A 406 -6.57 26.74 -30.03
N THR A 407 -5.90 27.86 -29.78
CA THR A 407 -5.21 28.66 -30.81
C THR A 407 -4.20 27.81 -31.60
N GLU A 408 -3.39 26.99 -30.93
CA GLU A 408 -2.45 26.09 -31.61
C GLU A 408 -3.17 25.12 -32.56
N ALA A 409 -4.25 24.47 -32.08
CA ALA A 409 -5.04 23.57 -32.89
C ALA A 409 -5.65 24.27 -34.12
N PHE A 410 -6.11 25.50 -33.93
CA PHE A 410 -6.67 26.34 -35.00
C PHE A 410 -5.63 26.72 -36.07
N GLU A 411 -4.46 27.20 -35.65
CA GLU A 411 -3.38 27.58 -36.57
C GLU A 411 -2.94 26.39 -37.42
N MET A 412 -2.76 25.24 -36.79
CA MET A 412 -2.39 23.99 -37.45
C MET A 412 -3.48 23.48 -38.39
N TRP A 413 -4.76 23.56 -38.00
CA TRP A 413 -5.87 23.23 -38.90
C TRP A 413 -5.88 24.16 -40.13
N CYS A 414 -5.70 25.47 -39.97
CA CYS A 414 -5.63 26.41 -41.08
C CYS A 414 -4.47 26.09 -42.04
N TYR A 415 -3.29 25.81 -41.50
CA TYR A 415 -2.12 25.41 -42.27
C TYR A 415 -2.37 24.11 -43.05
N ARG A 416 -2.91 23.08 -42.39
CA ARG A 416 -3.22 21.77 -42.99
C ARG A 416 -4.28 21.88 -44.07
N SER A 417 -5.37 22.61 -43.83
CA SER A 417 -6.45 22.85 -44.78
C SER A 417 -5.96 23.57 -46.04
N LYS A 418 -5.18 24.65 -45.88
CA LYS A 418 -4.58 25.38 -47.01
C LYS A 418 -3.64 24.50 -47.83
N THR A 419 -2.85 23.66 -47.17
CA THR A 419 -1.91 22.74 -47.84
C THR A 419 -2.66 21.61 -48.57
N ALA A 420 -3.72 21.07 -47.98
CA ALA A 420 -4.55 20.04 -48.60
C ALA A 420 -5.23 20.55 -49.88
N ILE A 421 -5.80 21.77 -49.86
CA ILE A 421 -6.40 22.40 -51.04
C ILE A 421 -5.37 22.58 -52.17
N ARG A 422 -4.16 23.05 -51.84
CA ARG A 422 -3.08 23.20 -52.83
C ARG A 422 -2.69 21.87 -53.47
N ARG A 423 -2.62 20.79 -52.68
CA ARG A 423 -2.32 19.44 -53.17
C ARG A 423 -3.42 18.92 -54.08
N LEU A 424 -4.69 19.16 -53.74
CA LEU A 424 -5.84 18.77 -54.55
C LEU A 424 -5.84 19.49 -55.90
N ASN A 425 -5.67 20.82 -55.90
CA ASN A 425 -5.64 21.60 -57.14
C ASN A 425 -4.45 21.21 -58.03
N GLY A 426 -3.25 21.04 -57.46
CA GLY A 426 -2.09 20.59 -58.21
C GLY A 426 -2.17 19.14 -58.71
N ALA A 427 -3.01 18.29 -58.10
CA ALA A 427 -3.31 16.95 -58.60
C ALA A 427 -4.31 16.98 -59.76
N ILE A 428 -5.30 17.87 -59.72
CA ILE A 428 -6.26 18.08 -60.81
C ILE A 428 -5.55 18.63 -62.05
N ASP A 429 -4.64 19.60 -61.88
CA ASP A 429 -3.84 20.15 -62.99
C ASP A 429 -2.94 19.08 -63.66
N LYS A 430 -2.48 18.08 -62.89
CA LYS A 430 -1.71 16.96 -63.41
C LYS A 430 -2.57 15.87 -64.06
N ALA A 431 -3.79 15.63 -63.58
CA ALA A 431 -4.72 14.67 -64.16
C ALA A 431 -5.44 15.20 -65.42
N GLY A 432 -5.55 16.53 -65.55
CA GLY A 432 -6.14 17.21 -66.70
C GLY A 432 -5.20 17.39 -67.91
N ASN A 433 -3.92 17.00 -67.79
CA ASN A 433 -2.98 16.90 -68.90
C ASN A 433 -2.88 15.44 -69.37
N PRO A 434 -3.75 14.97 -70.29
CA PRO A 434 -3.44 13.76 -71.03
C PRO A 434 -2.18 14.06 -71.84
N ILE A 435 -1.17 13.20 -71.70
CA ILE A 435 0.05 13.25 -72.48
C ILE A 435 -0.34 13.30 -73.96
N SER A 436 -0.18 14.47 -74.59
CA SER A 436 -0.09 14.59 -76.03
C SER A 436 1.36 14.32 -76.42
N LEU A 437 1.62 13.08 -76.82
CA LEU A 437 2.63 12.70 -77.81
C LEU A 437 2.19 11.40 -78.47
#